data_AF-A0A558IPI9-F1
#
_entry.id   AF-A0A558IPI9-F1
#
_cell.length_a   1.000
_cell.length_b   1.000
_cell.length_c   1.000
_cell.angle_alpha   90.00
_cell.angle_beta   90.00
_cell.angle_gamma   90.00
#
_symmetry.space_group_name_H-M   'P 1'
#
loop_
_entity.id
_entity.type
_entity.pdbx_description
1 polymer ?
#
loop_
_entity_poly.entity_id
_entity_poly.type
_entity_poly.pdbx_seq_one_letter_code
_entity_poly.pdbx_strand_id
1 'polypeptide(L)'
;MIIPDVNILVYTFHSAAPQHKPAQQWLSGALNRHETIGLLDVVATGLVRVMTNHKLFHKPLTAQQALTALNTILAAPNGHSFELQPRDLDNLH
;
A
#
# COMPACT_ATOMS: atom_id res chain seq x y z
N MET A 1 -4.61 2.07 14.69
CA MET A 1 -4.37 1.29 13.45
C MET A 1 -4.66 2.21 12.28
N ILE A 2 -3.72 2.35 11.35
CA ILE A 2 -3.90 3.15 10.13
C ILE A 2 -3.97 2.18 8.95
N ILE A 3 -4.91 2.44 8.03
CA ILE A 3 -5.00 1.76 6.74
C ILE A 3 -4.62 2.80 5.68
N PRO A 4 -3.47 2.66 4.98
CA PRO A 4 -3.11 3.57 3.91
C PRO A 4 -4.05 3.39 2.71
N ASP A 5 -4.39 4.51 2.09
CA ASP A 5 -5.02 4.49 0.77
C ASP A 5 -4.06 3.98 -0.31
N VAL A 6 -4.61 3.46 -1.42
CA VAL A 6 -3.83 3.00 -2.59
C VAL A 6 -2.86 4.08 -3.08
N ASN A 7 -3.28 5.35 -3.11
CA ASN A 7 -2.45 6.44 -3.64
C ASN A 7 -1.17 6.63 -2.81
N ILE A 8 -1.25 6.50 -1.48
CA ILE A 8 -0.08 6.63 -0.61
C ILE A 8 0.94 5.53 -0.94
N LEU A 9 0.48 4.29 -1.14
CA LEU A 9 1.35 3.19 -1.53
C LEU A 9 1.93 3.38 -2.94
N VAL A 10 1.11 3.83 -3.90
CA VAL A 10 1.56 4.16 -5.26
C VAL A 10 2.66 5.21 -5.22
N TYR A 11 2.49 6.31 -4.48
CA TYR A 11 3.52 7.35 -4.34
C TYR A 11 4.78 6.80 -3.67
N THR A 12 4.62 5.93 -2.67
CA THR A 12 5.76 5.31 -1.97
C THR A 12 6.62 4.47 -2.91
N PHE A 13 6.02 3.70 -3.83
CA PHE A 13 6.76 2.81 -4.73
C PHE A 13 7.02 3.38 -6.13
N HIS A 14 6.43 4.53 -6.47
CA HIS A 14 6.69 5.24 -7.72
C HIS A 14 7.66 6.41 -7.51
N SER A 15 8.95 6.20 -7.78
CA SER A 15 10.00 7.20 -7.50
C SER A 15 9.87 8.53 -8.26
N ALA A 16 9.15 8.54 -9.38
CA ALA A 16 8.89 9.77 -10.15
C ALA A 16 7.63 10.52 -9.69
N ALA A 17 6.86 9.98 -8.74
CA ALA A 17 5.74 10.71 -8.14
C ALA A 17 6.26 11.95 -7.39
N PRO A 18 5.65 13.14 -7.57
CA PRO A 18 6.01 14.33 -6.78
C PRO A 18 5.93 14.08 -5.26
N GLN A 19 5.01 13.21 -4.85
CA GLN A 19 4.76 12.83 -3.45
C GLN A 19 5.62 11.66 -2.98
N HIS A 20 6.57 11.16 -3.79
CA HIS A 20 7.36 9.98 -3.45
C HIS A 20 8.10 10.12 -2.12
N LYS A 21 8.87 11.22 -1.96
CA LYS A 21 9.63 11.49 -0.74
C LYS A 21 8.74 11.56 0.52
N PRO A 22 7.68 12.39 0.57
CA PRO A 22 6.83 12.44 1.76
C PRO A 22 6.10 11.12 2.03
N ALA A 23 5.65 10.40 0.99
CA ALA A 23 4.97 9.10 1.17
C ALA A 23 5.92 8.03 1.73
N GLN A 24 7.15 7.97 1.23
CA GLN A 24 8.19 7.07 1.75
C GLN A 24 8.54 7.40 3.20
N GLN A 25 8.70 8.68 3.54
CA GLN A 25 8.97 9.11 4.92
C GLN A 25 7.83 8.76 5.86
N TRP A 26 6.59 8.95 5.42
CA TRP A 26 5.41 8.56 6.19
C TRP A 26 5.38 7.05 6.43
N LEU A 27 5.53 6.23 5.37
CA LEU A 27 5.46 4.77 5.51
C LEU A 27 6.61 4.24 6.38
N SER A 28 7.84 4.69 6.15
CA SER A 28 8.98 4.29 6.98
C SER A 28 8.82 4.76 8.42
N GLY A 29 8.32 5.98 8.65
CA GLY A 29 8.03 6.48 9.99
C GLY A 29 6.96 5.66 10.70
N ALA A 30 5.92 5.26 9.97
CA ALA A 30 4.82 4.45 10.49
C ALA A 30 5.29 3.02 10.85
N LEU A 31 6.05 2.37 9.98
CA LEU A 31 6.60 1.03 10.21
C LEU A 31 7.67 0.98 11.32
N ASN A 32 8.30 2.11 11.64
CA ASN A 32 9.28 2.21 12.73
C ASN A 32 8.67 2.62 14.09
N ARG A 33 7.38 2.98 14.14
CA ARG A 33 6.66 3.37 15.36
C ARG A 33 5.74 2.23 15.82
N HIS A 34 5.16 2.38 17.01
CA HIS A 34 4.22 1.40 17.59
C HIS A 34 2.82 1.43 16.94
N GLU A 35 2.65 2.06 15.77
CA GLU A 35 1.35 2.20 15.13
C GLU A 35 1.08 1.03 14.19
N THR A 36 0.02 0.26 14.42
CA THR A 36 -0.40 -0.83 13.53
C THR A 36 -0.74 -0.30 12.13
N ILE A 37 -0.11 -0.86 11.10
CA ILE A 37 -0.40 -0.58 9.69
C ILE A 37 -1.16 -1.75 9.10
N GLY A 38 -2.39 -1.49 8.68
CA GLY A 38 -3.27 -2.47 8.07
C GLY A 38 -3.24 -2.41 6.56
N LEU A 39 -2.94 -3.52 5.91
CA LEU A 39 -3.04 -3.69 4.47
C LEU A 39 -4.33 -4.43 4.13
N LEU A 40 -5.33 -3.69 3.64
CA LEU A 40 -6.57 -4.29 3.15
C LEU A 40 -6.37 -4.94 1.78
N ASP A 41 -7.08 -6.04 1.51
CA ASP A 41 -7.03 -6.71 0.20
C ASP A 41 -7.42 -5.81 -0.97
N VAL A 42 -8.39 -4.90 -0.77
CA VAL A 42 -8.78 -3.91 -1.78
C VAL A 42 -7.65 -2.92 -2.07
N VAL A 43 -6.88 -2.53 -1.04
CA VAL A 43 -5.73 -1.64 -1.18
C VAL A 43 -4.57 -2.36 -1.88
N ALA A 44 -4.29 -3.60 -1.47
CA ALA A 44 -3.28 -4.46 -2.10
C ALA A 44 -3.58 -4.68 -3.59
N THR A 45 -4.82 -5.04 -3.91
CA THR A 45 -5.30 -5.23 -5.29
C THR A 45 -5.21 -3.94 -6.10
N GLY A 46 -5.60 -2.81 -5.50
CA GLY A 46 -5.48 -1.48 -6.11
C GLY A 46 -4.04 -1.13 -6.47
N LEU A 47 -3.09 -1.35 -5.55
CA LEU A 47 -1.67 -1.11 -5.79
C LEU A 47 -1.15 -1.96 -6.95
N VAL A 48 -1.42 -3.27 -6.94
CA VAL A 48 -0.99 -4.19 -8.01
C VAL A 48 -1.56 -3.74 -9.36
N ARG A 49 -2.87 -3.45 -9.42
CA ARG A 49 -3.52 -3.00 -10.65
C ARG A 49 -2.92 -1.70 -11.19
N VAL A 50 -2.69 -0.72 -10.33
CA VAL A 50 -2.13 0.58 -10.76
C VAL A 50 -0.69 0.38 -11.23
N MET A 51 0.19 -0.15 -10.37
CA MET A 51 1.63 -0.21 -10.61
C MET A 51 2.04 -1.12 -11.78
N THR A 52 1.18 -2.05 -12.19
CA THR A 52 1.40 -2.93 -13.34
C THR A 52 0.76 -2.41 -14.64
N ASN A 53 0.10 -1.26 -14.62
CA ASN A 53 -0.64 -0.74 -15.78
C ASN A 53 0.26 0.01 -16.78
N HIS A 54 0.46 -0.59 -17.95
CA HIS A 54 1.21 -0.02 -19.07
C HIS A 54 0.66 1.30 -19.63
N LYS A 55 -0.61 1.64 -19.36
CA LYS A 55 -1.19 2.93 -19.77
C LYS A 55 -0.82 4.08 -18.83
N LEU A 56 -0.46 3.77 -17.59
CA LEU A 56 -0.13 4.76 -16.56
C LEU A 56 1.38 4.98 -16.42
N PHE A 57 2.18 3.95 -16.71
CA PHE A 57 3.62 3.98 -16.51
C PHE A 57 4.36 3.59 -17.78
N HIS A 58 5.39 4.37 -18.13
CA HIS A 58 6.31 4.02 -19.23
C HIS A 58 7.01 2.68 -19.00
N LYS A 59 7.35 2.41 -17.74
CA LYS A 59 7.93 1.14 -17.27
C LYS A 59 7.14 0.68 -16.03
N PRO A 60 5.99 0.00 -16.20
CA PRO A 60 5.24 -0.52 -15.08
C PRO A 60 6.05 -1.61 -14.36
N LEU A 61 5.71 -1.85 -13.10
CA LEU A 61 6.20 -3.01 -12.37
C LEU A 61 5.64 -4.30 -12.98
N THR A 62 6.37 -5.39 -12.81
CA THR A 62 5.77 -6.72 -12.95
C THR A 62 4.85 -7.00 -11.76
N ALA A 63 3.90 -7.94 -11.92
CA ALA A 63 3.07 -8.39 -10.81
C ALA A 63 3.93 -8.85 -9.61
N GLN A 64 5.03 -9.56 -9.88
CA GLN A 64 5.95 -9.99 -8.83
C GLN A 64 6.60 -8.81 -8.08
N GLN A 65 7.03 -7.76 -8.80
CA GLN A 65 7.60 -6.57 -8.16
C GLN A 65 6.56 -5.83 -7.31
N ALA A 66 5.31 -5.75 -7.75
CA ALA A 66 4.23 -5.16 -6.97
C ALA A 66 3.93 -5.98 -5.70
N LEU A 67 3.93 -7.32 -5.79
CA LEU A 67 3.79 -8.20 -4.63
C LEU A 67 4.97 -8.06 -3.66
N THR A 68 6.20 -7.96 -4.17
CA THR A 68 7.38 -7.69 -3.33
C THR A 68 7.22 -6.37 -2.58
N ALA A 69 6.70 -5.32 -3.21
CA ALA A 69 6.42 -4.06 -2.56
C ALA A 69 5.43 -4.20 -1.39
N LEU A 70 4.31 -4.92 -1.59
CA LEU A 70 3.35 -5.22 -0.52
C LEU A 70 3.99 -6.00 0.64
N ASN A 71 4.82 -6.99 0.31
CA ASN A 71 5.52 -7.79 1.32
C ASN A 71 6.49 -6.96 2.18
N THR A 72 7.01 -5.82 1.70
CA THR A 72 7.82 -4.94 2.55
C THR A 72 7.03 -4.36 3.73
N ILE A 73 5.73 -4.15 3.54
CA ILE A 73 4.83 -3.66 4.59
C ILE A 73 4.52 -4.79 5.57
N LEU A 74 4.17 -5.97 5.05
CA LEU A 74 3.81 -7.14 5.86
C LEU A 74 4.99 -7.77 6.61
N ALA A 75 6.22 -7.51 6.17
CA ALA A 75 7.42 -7.95 6.87
C ALA A 75 7.74 -7.09 8.10
N ALA A 76 7.13 -5.91 8.24
CA ALA A 76 7.31 -5.08 9.43
C ALA A 76 6.56 -5.68 10.63
N PRO A 77 7.09 -5.59 11.87
CA PRO A 77 6.45 -6.17 13.05
C PRO A 77 5.02 -5.67 13.34
N ASN A 78 4.70 -4.47 12.87
CA ASN A 78 3.41 -3.80 13.02
C ASN A 78 2.58 -3.78 11.72
N GLY A 79 3.02 -4.47 10.67
CA GLY A 79 2.30 -4.62 9.41
C GLY A 79 1.42 -5.86 9.41
N HIS A 80 0.12 -5.69 9.14
CA HIS A 80 -0.84 -6.79 9.15
C HIS A 80 -1.75 -6.74 7.92
N SER A 81 -2.00 -7.91 7.33
CA SER A 81 -3.05 -8.07 6.33
C SER A 81 -4.42 -8.10 7.00
N PHE A 82 -5.38 -7.43 6.40
CA PHE A 82 -6.77 -7.42 6.87
C PHE A 82 -7.70 -7.73 5.70
N GLU A 83 -8.52 -8.74 5.89
CA GLU A 83 -9.63 -9.04 4.98
C GLU A 83 -10.85 -8.24 5.44
N LEU A 84 -11.44 -7.46 4.53
CA LEU A 84 -12.74 -6.83 4.81
C LEU A 84 -13.80 -7.92 4.81
N GLN A 85 -14.46 -8.12 5.94
CA GLN A 85 -15.61 -9.02 6.00
C GLN A 85 -16.89 -8.23 5.70
N PRO A 86 -17.92 -8.84 5.10
CA PRO A 86 -19.16 -8.15 4.76
C PRO A 86 -19.78 -7.38 5.95
N ARG A 87 -19.67 -7.94 7.17
CA ARG A 87 -20.12 -7.30 8.42
C ARG A 87 -19.42 -5.99 8.79
N ASP A 88 -18.23 -5.75 8.24
CA ASP A 88 -17.47 -4.53 8.50
C ASP A 88 -18.04 -3.35 7.70
N LEU A 89 -18.82 -3.63 6.64
CA LEU A 89 -19.46 -2.62 5.80
C LEU A 89 -20.71 -2.02 6.45
N ASP A 90 -21.35 -2.76 7.35
CA ASP A 90 -22.58 -2.33 8.03
C ASP A 90 -22.35 -1.11 8.95
N ASN A 91 -21.09 -0.84 9.32
CA ASN A 91 -20.69 0.27 10.20
C ASN A 91 -20.13 1.49 9.44
N LEU A 92 -20.14 1.50 8.10
CA LEU A 92 -19.60 2.58 7.26
C LEU A 92 -20.63 3.68 6.91
N HIS A 93 -21.69 3.81 7.71
CA HIS A 93 -22.76 4.80 7.52
C HIS A 93 -22.52 6.09 8.30
#